data_AF-A0A3M8KWU1-F1
#
_entry.id   AF-A0A3M8KWU1-F1
#
_cell.length_a   1.000
_cell.length_b   1.000
_cell.length_c   1.000
_cell.angle_alpha   90.00
_cell.angle_beta   90.00
_cell.angle_gamma   90.00
#
_symmetry.space_group_name_H-M   'P 1'
#
loop_
_entity.id
_entity.type
_entity.pdbx_description
1 polymer ?
#
loop_
_entity_poly.entity_id
_entity_poly.type
_entity_poly.pdbx_seq_one_letter_code
_entity_poly.pdbx_strand_id
1 'polypeptide(L)'
;MRRRRVAAVGLLILAVLAVGAGVIWGKGSVQAHFAPSATPDAAARPTPAPSAETPRPTPSATPVPAAVDTFDKHAHSIDDPASIWVVVNKQRPLNPKDFVPPDLVTVPVPHVWEPQLRKVASDAIVAMFADYTKQTGLKMQSQSAYRSYDSQVEVYTEDVKTNGQEAADSSTARPGTSEHQTGLTMDISALPADCSLAACFGDTPQGKWLAANAWKYGFLLRYPADKVAVTGYEYEPWHFRYIGRDLAKRMHETGITTLEEFFGLPAAPDYP
;
A
#
# COMPACT_ATOMS: atom_id res chain seq x y z
N MET A 1 44.91 11.12 -9.70
CA MET A 1 43.60 10.88 -10.35
C MET A 1 43.29 9.38 -10.31
N ARG A 2 42.46 8.92 -9.37
CA ARG A 2 42.10 7.50 -9.20
C ARG A 2 40.71 7.27 -9.81
N ARG A 3 40.65 6.55 -10.94
CA ARG A 3 39.40 6.05 -11.52
C ARG A 3 38.91 4.86 -10.69
N ARG A 4 37.77 5.00 -10.00
CA ARG A 4 37.06 3.87 -9.38
C ARG A 4 36.13 3.27 -10.43
N ARG A 5 36.33 1.99 -10.74
CA ARG A 5 35.45 1.18 -11.58
C ARG A 5 34.21 0.82 -10.73
N VAL A 6 33.02 1.14 -11.23
CA VAL A 6 31.75 0.68 -10.66
C VAL A 6 31.49 -0.69 -11.28
N ALA A 7 31.37 -1.72 -10.44
CA ALA A 7 30.94 -3.05 -10.85
C ALA A 7 29.41 -3.12 -10.68
N ALA A 8 28.70 -3.42 -11.76
CA ALA A 8 27.29 -3.77 -11.73
C ALA A 8 27.16 -5.18 -11.16
N VAL A 9 26.34 -5.34 -10.12
CA VAL A 9 25.96 -6.63 -9.56
C VAL A 9 24.54 -6.91 -10.06
N GLY A 10 24.42 -7.84 -11.00
CA GLY A 10 23.13 -8.37 -11.45
C GLY A 10 22.49 -9.24 -10.35
N LEU A 11 21.21 -9.02 -10.08
CA LEU A 11 20.44 -9.81 -9.13
C LEU A 11 19.88 -11.07 -9.81
N LEU A 12 20.13 -12.21 -9.19
CA LEU A 12 19.56 -13.52 -9.54
C LEU A 12 18.36 -13.79 -8.62
N ILE A 13 17.17 -13.92 -9.19
CA ILE A 13 15.96 -14.32 -8.45
C ILE A 13 15.89 -15.85 -8.40
N LEU A 14 15.91 -16.41 -7.19
CA LEU A 14 15.70 -17.84 -6.93
C LEU A 14 14.31 -18.03 -6.29
N ALA A 15 13.42 -18.69 -7.02
CA ALA A 15 12.13 -19.17 -6.51
C ALA A 15 12.32 -20.49 -5.77
N VAL A 16 11.85 -20.58 -4.52
CA VAL A 16 11.78 -21.85 -3.76
C VAL A 16 10.32 -22.16 -3.42
N LEU A 17 9.83 -23.26 -3.99
CA LEU A 17 8.57 -23.91 -3.65
C LEU A 17 8.76 -24.80 -2.41
N ALA A 18 7.96 -24.58 -1.36
CA ALA A 18 7.88 -25.50 -0.22
C ALA A 18 6.60 -26.34 -0.30
N VAL A 19 6.79 -27.67 -0.39
CA VAL A 19 5.76 -28.71 -0.30
C VAL A 19 5.49 -29.00 1.17
N GLY A 20 4.23 -28.87 1.60
CA GLY A 20 3.77 -29.28 2.93
C GLY A 20 3.16 -30.69 2.90
N ALA A 21 3.62 -31.56 3.80
CA ALA A 21 3.00 -32.85 4.12
C ALA A 21 2.86 -33.00 5.64
N GLY A 22 1.70 -33.44 6.12
CA GLY A 22 1.48 -33.80 7.52
C GLY A 22 0.01 -33.99 7.90
N VAL A 23 -0.54 -35.18 7.65
CA VAL A 23 -1.80 -35.69 8.22
C VAL A 23 -1.47 -36.59 9.40
N ILE A 24 -2.12 -36.43 10.56
CA ILE A 24 -2.40 -37.54 11.49
C ILE A 24 -3.82 -37.39 12.08
N TRP A 25 -4.55 -38.50 12.04
CA TRP A 25 -5.93 -38.73 12.49
C TRP A 25 -5.91 -39.36 13.89
N GLY A 26 -6.91 -39.07 14.74
CA GLY A 26 -7.15 -39.80 15.99
C GLY A 26 -8.62 -39.72 16.39
N LYS A 27 -9.34 -40.84 16.29
CA LYS A 27 -10.74 -41.04 16.69
C LYS A 27 -10.82 -41.48 18.15
N GLY A 28 -11.91 -41.13 18.85
CA GLY A 28 -12.28 -41.74 20.14
C GLY A 28 -13.64 -41.25 20.63
N SER A 29 -14.52 -42.18 20.96
CA SER A 29 -15.98 -42.09 20.98
C SER A 29 -16.63 -41.97 22.37
N VAL A 30 -17.78 -41.28 22.37
CA VAL A 30 -19.00 -41.34 23.22
C VAL A 30 -19.03 -42.31 24.42
N GLN A 31 -19.40 -41.78 25.61
CA GLN A 31 -20.50 -42.35 26.44
C GLN A 31 -20.94 -41.39 27.56
N ALA A 32 -22.26 -41.16 27.61
CA ALA A 32 -22.99 -40.70 28.80
C ALA A 32 -22.89 -41.74 29.94
N HIS A 33 -23.35 -41.44 31.17
CA HIS A 33 -24.14 -42.33 32.05
C HIS A 33 -24.36 -41.67 33.44
N PHE A 34 -25.65 -41.51 33.76
CA PHE A 34 -26.35 -41.58 35.07
C PHE A 34 -25.96 -40.73 36.30
N ALA A 35 -26.97 -39.98 36.76
CA ALA A 35 -27.15 -39.50 38.13
C ALA A 35 -27.53 -40.63 39.11
N PRO A 36 -27.55 -40.34 40.41
CA PRO A 36 -28.74 -40.65 41.19
C PRO A 36 -29.23 -39.52 42.12
N SER A 37 -30.53 -39.61 42.39
CA SER A 37 -31.41 -38.73 43.15
C SER A 37 -31.13 -38.62 44.65
N ALA A 38 -31.57 -37.49 45.23
CA ALA A 38 -32.13 -37.43 46.58
C ALA A 38 -33.27 -36.40 46.65
N THR A 39 -34.37 -36.80 47.29
CA THR A 39 -35.59 -36.05 47.67
C THR A 39 -35.91 -36.47 49.12
N PRO A 40 -36.84 -35.82 49.87
CA PRO A 40 -37.43 -34.49 49.75
C PRO A 40 -37.49 -33.75 51.12
N ASP A 41 -38.12 -32.56 51.09
CA ASP A 41 -39.08 -32.04 52.09
C ASP A 41 -38.64 -30.86 52.97
N ALA A 42 -39.29 -29.72 52.73
CA ALA A 42 -39.85 -28.82 53.75
C ALA A 42 -40.53 -27.63 53.05
N ALA A 43 -41.86 -27.65 53.07
CA ALA A 43 -42.73 -26.60 52.56
C ALA A 43 -42.53 -25.25 53.28
N ALA A 44 -42.39 -24.17 52.51
CA ALA A 44 -42.56 -22.80 52.98
C ALA A 44 -43.51 -22.04 52.04
N ARG A 45 -44.42 -21.27 52.65
CA ARG A 45 -45.58 -20.56 52.06
C ARG A 45 -45.26 -19.67 50.84
N PRO A 46 -46.24 -19.47 49.92
CA PRO A 46 -46.08 -18.56 48.79
C PRO A 46 -46.20 -17.09 49.21
N THR A 47 -45.22 -16.29 48.80
CA THR A 47 -45.22 -14.82 48.79
C THR A 47 -46.07 -14.33 47.59
N PRO A 48 -46.81 -13.20 47.69
CA PRO A 48 -47.60 -12.72 46.56
C PRO A 48 -46.69 -12.29 45.40
N ALA A 49 -47.03 -12.73 44.18
CA ALA A 49 -46.34 -12.34 42.96
C ALA A 49 -46.52 -10.84 42.65
N PRO A 50 -45.49 -10.12 42.21
CA PRO A 50 -45.66 -8.78 41.65
C PRO A 50 -46.37 -8.88 40.29
N SER A 51 -47.35 -8.00 40.07
CA SER A 51 -48.04 -7.85 38.78
C SER A 51 -47.05 -7.65 37.64
N ALA A 52 -47.17 -8.48 36.60
CA ALA A 52 -46.43 -8.33 35.36
C ALA A 52 -46.88 -7.04 34.64
N GLU A 53 -46.03 -6.01 34.63
CA GLU A 53 -46.17 -4.90 33.68
C GLU A 53 -45.91 -5.42 32.27
N THR A 54 -46.82 -5.12 31.35
CA THR A 54 -46.68 -5.44 29.93
C THR A 54 -45.54 -4.60 29.33
N PRO A 55 -44.55 -5.17 28.62
CA PRO A 55 -43.48 -4.39 28.02
C PRO A 55 -44.06 -3.44 26.96
N ARG A 56 -43.78 -2.14 27.09
CA ARG A 56 -44.06 -1.13 26.04
C ARG A 56 -43.23 -1.49 24.79
N PRO A 57 -43.81 -1.47 23.57
CA PRO A 57 -43.04 -1.74 22.37
C PRO A 57 -41.92 -0.71 22.21
N THR A 58 -40.69 -1.20 22.03
CA THR A 58 -39.51 -0.38 21.73
C THR A 58 -39.72 0.37 20.41
N PRO A 59 -39.50 1.69 20.33
CA PRO A 59 -39.57 2.41 19.06
C PRO A 59 -38.59 1.79 18.06
N SER A 60 -39.09 1.42 16.88
CA SER A 60 -38.26 0.95 15.78
C SER A 60 -37.27 2.06 15.42
N ALA A 61 -35.97 1.75 15.47
CA ALA A 61 -34.92 2.69 15.14
C ALA A 61 -35.13 3.22 13.72
N THR A 62 -35.22 4.55 13.58
CA THR A 62 -35.22 5.21 12.28
C THR A 62 -33.98 4.75 11.50
N PRO A 63 -34.11 4.29 10.25
CA PRO A 63 -32.95 3.88 9.47
C PRO A 63 -32.00 5.08 9.34
N VAL A 64 -30.72 4.88 9.71
CA VAL A 64 -29.66 5.86 9.50
C VAL A 64 -29.65 6.18 8.00
N PRO A 65 -29.78 7.46 7.59
CA PRO A 65 -29.72 7.83 6.18
C PRO A 65 -28.43 7.27 5.57
N ALA A 66 -28.54 6.60 4.41
CA ALA A 66 -27.38 6.15 3.66
C ALA A 66 -26.48 7.38 3.40
N ALA A 67 -25.21 7.30 3.83
CA ALA A 67 -24.25 8.36 3.62
C ALA A 67 -24.09 8.58 2.11
N VAL A 68 -24.46 9.76 1.63
CA VAL A 68 -24.19 10.17 0.24
C VAL A 68 -22.69 10.37 0.11
N ASP A 69 -22.07 9.70 -0.86
CA ASP A 69 -20.65 9.92 -1.17
C ASP A 69 -20.49 11.37 -1.68
N THR A 70 -19.79 12.18 -0.90
CA THR A 70 -19.55 13.61 -1.19
C THR A 70 -18.13 13.86 -1.71
N PHE A 71 -17.33 12.82 -1.92
CA PHE A 71 -15.96 12.99 -2.40
C PHE A 71 -15.96 13.43 -3.87
N ASP A 72 -15.46 14.63 -4.14
CA ASP A 72 -15.32 15.15 -5.49
C ASP A 72 -14.08 14.55 -6.18
N LYS A 73 -14.32 13.58 -7.07
CA LYS A 73 -13.27 12.94 -7.89
C LYS A 73 -12.68 13.87 -8.96
N HIS A 74 -13.22 15.08 -9.13
CA HIS A 74 -12.74 16.08 -10.08
C HIS A 74 -12.02 17.26 -9.41
N ALA A 75 -11.81 17.22 -8.09
CA ALA A 75 -11.15 18.30 -7.35
C ALA A 75 -9.71 18.58 -7.83
N HIS A 76 -9.05 17.57 -8.40
CA HIS A 76 -7.79 17.74 -9.14
C HIS A 76 -7.81 16.96 -10.45
N SER A 77 -7.05 17.43 -11.44
CA SER A 77 -6.91 16.77 -12.73
C SER A 77 -6.14 15.44 -12.60
N ILE A 78 -6.55 14.43 -13.37
CA ILE A 78 -5.83 13.15 -13.49
C ILE A 78 -4.93 13.09 -14.74
N ASP A 79 -4.91 14.14 -15.54
CA ASP A 79 -4.17 14.26 -16.80
C ASP A 79 -3.06 15.33 -16.75
N ASP A 80 -3.24 16.38 -15.96
CA ASP A 80 -2.28 17.47 -15.83
C ASP A 80 -1.05 16.98 -15.05
N PRO A 81 0.17 17.01 -15.64
CA PRO A 81 1.38 16.53 -14.96
C PRO A 81 1.74 17.31 -13.69
N ALA A 82 1.25 18.55 -13.53
CA ALA A 82 1.44 19.35 -12.32
C ALA A 82 0.43 19.00 -11.21
N SER A 83 -0.61 18.21 -11.51
CA SER A 83 -1.59 17.77 -10.53
C SER A 83 -1.03 16.72 -9.57
N ILE A 84 -1.42 16.80 -8.30
CA ILE A 84 -1.09 15.73 -7.33
C ILE A 84 -1.85 14.42 -7.61
N TRP A 85 -2.95 14.49 -8.38
CA TRP A 85 -3.77 13.34 -8.79
C TRP A 85 -3.45 12.82 -10.19
N VAL A 86 -2.42 13.33 -10.86
CA VAL A 86 -2.02 12.83 -12.19
C VAL A 86 -1.86 11.32 -12.16
N VAL A 87 -2.57 10.61 -13.03
CA VAL A 87 -2.44 9.16 -13.15
C VAL A 87 -1.52 8.86 -14.32
N VAL A 88 -0.31 8.38 -13.97
CA VAL A 88 0.71 7.95 -14.93
C VAL A 88 0.81 6.43 -14.86
N ASN A 89 0.71 5.76 -16.00
CA ASN A 89 0.88 4.32 -16.12
C ASN A 89 1.22 3.95 -17.59
N LYS A 90 1.25 2.64 -17.90
CA LYS A 90 1.62 2.14 -19.23
C LYS A 90 0.76 2.67 -20.39
N GLN A 91 -0.48 3.05 -20.08
CA GLN A 91 -1.47 3.56 -21.04
C GLN A 91 -1.60 5.10 -21.00
N ARG A 92 -1.02 5.75 -19.99
CA ARG A 92 -1.16 7.18 -19.70
C ARG A 92 0.21 7.80 -19.46
N PRO A 93 1.00 8.06 -20.52
CA PRO A 93 2.26 8.78 -20.39
C PRO A 93 2.02 10.23 -19.96
N LEU A 94 3.01 10.82 -19.30
CA LEU A 94 3.05 12.24 -19.03
C LEU A 94 2.97 13.05 -20.33
N ASN A 95 2.30 14.21 -20.24
CA ASN A 95 2.22 15.17 -21.32
C ASN A 95 2.51 16.58 -20.77
N PRO A 96 3.67 17.20 -21.08
CA PRO A 96 4.71 16.69 -21.98
C PRO A 96 5.46 15.48 -21.40
N LYS A 97 6.00 14.62 -22.27
CA LYS A 97 6.67 13.36 -21.85
C LYS A 97 7.89 13.60 -20.98
N ASP A 98 8.57 14.73 -21.17
CA ASP A 98 9.77 15.16 -20.46
C ASP A 98 9.47 16.16 -19.33
N PHE A 99 8.22 16.21 -18.87
CA PHE A 99 7.80 17.08 -17.78
C PHE A 99 8.75 17.03 -16.57
N VAL A 100 9.11 18.21 -16.08
CA VAL A 100 9.89 18.41 -14.84
C VAL A 100 9.05 19.25 -13.88
N PRO A 101 8.76 18.75 -12.66
CA PRO A 101 8.02 19.53 -11.68
C PRO A 101 8.78 20.80 -11.29
N PRO A 102 8.13 21.97 -11.21
CA PRO A 102 8.80 23.24 -10.92
C PRO A 102 9.14 23.42 -9.43
N ASP A 103 8.63 22.57 -8.55
CA ASP A 103 8.65 22.70 -7.10
C ASP A 103 9.43 21.56 -6.41
N LEU A 104 10.41 20.98 -7.10
CA LEU A 104 11.31 19.96 -6.54
C LEU A 104 12.20 20.54 -5.43
N VAL A 105 12.29 19.82 -4.32
CA VAL A 105 13.16 20.14 -3.18
C VAL A 105 13.90 18.88 -2.73
N THR A 106 15.11 19.04 -2.22
CA THR A 106 15.82 17.96 -1.52
C THR A 106 15.02 17.53 -0.29
N VAL A 107 14.84 16.21 -0.09
CA VAL A 107 14.08 15.67 1.03
C VAL A 107 15.03 15.41 2.22
N PRO A 108 14.81 16.03 3.39
CA PRO A 108 15.69 15.90 4.54
C PRO A 108 15.42 14.61 5.34
N VAL A 109 15.57 13.46 4.70
CA VAL A 109 15.44 12.12 5.32
C VAL A 109 16.73 11.32 5.09
N PRO A 110 17.00 10.26 5.89
CA PRO A 110 18.07 9.32 5.58
C PRO A 110 17.89 8.75 4.17
N HIS A 111 18.99 8.56 3.44
CA HIS A 111 18.93 8.17 2.04
C HIS A 111 20.22 7.51 1.57
N VAL A 112 20.11 6.71 0.51
CA VAL A 112 21.26 6.14 -0.21
C VAL A 112 21.76 7.10 -1.29
N TRP A 113 20.85 7.79 -1.98
CA TRP A 113 21.11 8.85 -2.96
C TRP A 113 20.29 10.08 -2.58
N GLU A 114 20.81 11.28 -2.82
CA GLU A 114 20.13 12.52 -2.45
C GLU A 114 18.74 12.60 -3.13
N PRO A 115 17.64 12.50 -2.35
CA PRO A 115 16.31 12.41 -2.93
C PRO A 115 15.74 13.80 -3.18
N GLN A 116 15.04 13.94 -4.30
CA GLN A 116 14.17 15.09 -4.55
C GLN A 116 12.71 14.65 -4.67
N LEU A 117 11.81 15.45 -4.12
CA LEU A 117 10.37 15.33 -4.31
C LEU A 117 9.79 16.72 -4.52
N ARG A 118 8.60 16.81 -5.08
CA ARG A 118 7.79 18.02 -4.99
C ARG A 118 7.59 18.39 -3.53
N LYS A 119 7.62 19.69 -3.22
CA LYS A 119 7.60 20.18 -1.84
C LYS A 119 6.49 19.54 -0.98
N VAL A 120 5.28 19.41 -1.53
CA VAL A 120 4.14 18.84 -0.81
C VAL A 120 4.35 17.37 -0.40
N ALA A 121 4.98 16.57 -1.26
CA ALA A 121 5.30 15.17 -0.96
C ALA A 121 6.51 15.08 -0.01
N SER A 122 7.49 15.99 -0.14
CA SER A 122 8.63 16.10 0.76
C SER A 122 8.20 16.38 2.21
N ASP A 123 7.34 17.39 2.42
CA ASP A 123 6.82 17.72 3.75
C ASP A 123 6.09 16.52 4.38
N ALA A 124 5.30 15.79 3.57
CA ALA A 124 4.53 14.63 4.01
C ALA A 124 5.41 13.43 4.39
N ILE A 125 6.45 13.11 3.59
CA ILE A 125 7.31 11.95 3.86
C ILE A 125 8.21 12.17 5.07
N VAL A 126 8.66 13.42 5.29
CA VAL A 126 9.41 13.80 6.50
C VAL A 126 8.57 13.56 7.75
N ALA A 127 7.30 13.99 7.74
CA ALA A 127 6.39 13.74 8.84
C ALA A 127 6.13 12.23 9.04
N MET A 128 5.93 11.49 7.96
CA MET A 128 5.72 10.03 8.00
C MET A 128 6.90 9.29 8.62
N PHE A 129 8.13 9.61 8.21
CA PHE A 129 9.34 8.96 8.73
C PHE A 129 9.58 9.32 10.20
N ALA A 130 9.36 10.58 10.57
CA ALA A 130 9.49 11.03 11.96
C ALA A 130 8.51 10.30 12.88
N ASP A 131 7.25 10.14 12.47
CA ASP A 131 6.25 9.43 13.25
C ASP A 131 6.53 7.93 13.34
N TYR A 132 7.02 7.29 12.27
CA TYR A 132 7.46 5.89 12.32
C TYR A 132 8.57 5.71 13.37
N THR A 133 9.60 6.55 13.33
CA THR A 133 10.71 6.48 14.29
C THR A 133 10.25 6.76 15.71
N LYS A 134 9.36 7.72 15.92
CA LYS A 134 8.78 8.02 17.23
C LYS A 134 7.99 6.84 17.79
N GLN A 135 7.23 6.12 16.95
CA GLN A 135 6.37 5.01 17.39
C GLN A 135 7.14 3.71 17.64
N THR A 136 8.20 3.46 16.86
CA THR A 136 8.84 2.14 16.80
C THR A 136 10.29 2.13 17.28
N GLY A 137 10.96 3.28 17.34
CA GLY A 137 12.41 3.38 17.52
C GLY A 137 13.25 2.94 16.32
N LEU A 138 12.62 2.41 15.26
CA LEU A 138 13.27 1.99 14.03
C LEU A 138 13.35 3.15 13.02
N LYS A 139 14.12 2.95 11.94
CA LYS A 139 14.27 3.96 10.89
C LYS A 139 14.01 3.39 9.49
N MET A 140 13.71 4.31 8.59
CA MET A 140 13.57 4.11 7.15
C MET A 140 14.55 5.02 6.43
N GLN A 141 14.76 4.78 5.15
CA GLN A 141 15.53 5.65 4.27
C GLN A 141 14.92 5.69 2.87
N SER A 142 15.22 6.75 2.13
CA SER A 142 14.93 6.83 0.70
C SER A 142 15.89 5.96 -0.09
N GLN A 143 15.36 5.14 -0.99
CA GLN A 143 16.13 4.38 -1.98
C GLN A 143 16.15 5.06 -3.35
N SER A 144 15.00 5.55 -3.81
CA SER A 144 14.84 6.29 -5.06
C SER A 144 13.68 7.28 -4.91
N ALA A 145 13.73 8.41 -5.61
CA ALA A 145 12.71 9.46 -5.53
C ALA A 145 12.48 10.05 -6.93
N TYR A 146 12.45 11.37 -7.10
CA TYR A 146 12.37 11.98 -8.42
C TYR A 146 13.42 11.42 -9.39
N ARG A 147 12.99 11.09 -10.60
CA ARG A 147 13.84 10.63 -11.70
C ARG A 147 13.41 11.37 -12.97
N SER A 148 14.34 12.06 -13.62
CA SER A 148 14.06 12.76 -14.86
C SER A 148 13.71 11.78 -15.99
N TYR A 149 13.13 12.30 -17.06
CA TYR A 149 12.87 11.52 -18.28
C TYR A 149 14.14 10.86 -18.81
N ASP A 150 15.23 11.62 -18.94
CA ASP A 150 16.51 11.12 -19.47
C ASP A 150 17.11 10.04 -18.57
N SER A 151 17.06 10.20 -17.25
CA SER A 151 17.50 9.15 -16.33
C SER A 151 16.61 7.90 -16.43
N GLN A 152 15.30 8.05 -16.69
CA GLN A 152 14.43 6.91 -16.94
C GLN A 152 14.77 6.20 -18.26
N VAL A 153 15.20 6.93 -19.30
CA VAL A 153 15.71 6.33 -20.55
C VAL A 153 16.91 5.42 -20.25
N GLU A 154 17.86 5.89 -19.46
CA GLU A 154 19.04 5.11 -19.09
C GLU A 154 18.68 3.86 -18.27
N VAL A 155 17.85 4.02 -17.23
CA VAL A 155 17.40 2.91 -16.37
C VAL A 155 16.67 1.83 -17.18
N TYR A 156 15.70 2.22 -18.00
CA TYR A 156 14.94 1.26 -18.81
C TYR A 156 15.83 0.59 -19.86
N THR A 157 16.73 1.32 -20.50
CA THR A 157 17.65 0.76 -21.51
C THR A 157 18.59 -0.28 -20.90
N GLU A 158 19.14 -0.02 -19.72
CA GLU A 158 20.02 -0.99 -19.05
C GLU A 158 19.26 -2.22 -18.55
N ASP A 159 18.03 -2.04 -18.08
CA ASP A 159 17.18 -3.15 -17.65
C ASP A 159 16.80 -4.07 -18.83
N VAL A 160 16.33 -3.50 -19.95
CA VAL A 160 16.05 -4.26 -21.18
C VAL A 160 17.28 -5.04 -21.66
N LYS A 161 18.45 -4.42 -21.59
CA LYS A 161 19.72 -5.05 -21.97
C LYS A 161 20.10 -6.21 -21.05
N THR A 162 19.78 -6.11 -19.75
CA THR A 162 20.15 -7.10 -18.73
C THR A 162 19.14 -8.25 -18.64
N ASN A 163 17.85 -7.93 -18.65
CA ASN A 163 16.76 -8.85 -18.32
C ASN A 163 15.82 -9.14 -19.51
N GLY A 164 15.95 -8.39 -20.61
CA GLY A 164 15.02 -8.47 -21.75
C GLY A 164 13.80 -7.57 -21.59
N GLN A 165 13.14 -7.26 -22.71
CA GLN A 165 12.06 -6.27 -22.72
C GLN A 165 10.83 -6.70 -21.91
N GLU A 166 10.44 -7.97 -21.99
CA GLU A 166 9.26 -8.48 -21.26
C GLU A 166 9.43 -8.36 -19.74
N ALA A 167 10.59 -8.73 -19.22
CA ALA A 167 10.91 -8.59 -17.79
C ALA A 167 11.09 -7.13 -17.36
N ALA A 168 11.68 -6.29 -18.23
CA ALA A 168 11.78 -4.86 -17.96
C ALA A 168 10.39 -4.21 -17.91
N ASP A 169 9.50 -4.56 -18.84
CA ASP A 169 8.14 -4.00 -18.89
C ASP A 169 7.26 -4.42 -17.70
N SER A 170 7.62 -5.43 -16.90
CA SER A 170 6.87 -5.85 -15.70
C SER A 170 7.26 -5.11 -14.42
N SER A 171 8.40 -4.43 -14.38
CA SER A 171 8.96 -3.79 -13.17
C SER A 171 9.50 -2.37 -13.43
N THR A 172 10.01 -2.09 -14.62
CA THR A 172 10.60 -0.80 -14.98
C THR A 172 9.72 -0.06 -15.98
N ALA A 173 9.22 1.11 -15.56
CA ALA A 173 8.44 1.98 -16.41
C ALA A 173 9.21 2.45 -17.66
N ARG A 174 8.57 2.47 -18.83
CA ARG A 174 9.11 3.13 -20.03
C ARG A 174 9.22 4.64 -19.79
N PRO A 175 10.18 5.33 -20.43
CA PRO A 175 10.34 6.78 -20.29
C PRO A 175 9.03 7.55 -20.56
N GLY A 176 8.70 8.49 -19.67
CA GLY A 176 7.44 9.24 -19.69
C GLY A 176 6.24 8.50 -19.07
N THR A 177 6.37 7.23 -18.67
CA THR A 177 5.31 6.47 -17.95
C THR A 177 5.68 6.14 -16.49
N SER A 178 6.78 6.70 -16.01
CA SER A 178 7.28 6.49 -14.64
C SER A 178 6.68 7.52 -13.68
N GLU A 179 6.06 7.05 -12.59
CA GLU A 179 5.56 7.97 -11.55
C GLU A 179 6.68 8.73 -10.83
N HIS A 180 7.91 8.20 -10.80
CA HIS A 180 9.06 8.93 -10.25
C HIS A 180 9.26 10.30 -10.92
N GLN A 181 8.94 10.43 -12.20
CA GLN A 181 9.08 11.69 -12.93
C GLN A 181 8.12 12.78 -12.44
N THR A 182 7.02 12.41 -11.78
CA THR A 182 6.09 13.37 -11.18
C THR A 182 6.68 14.07 -9.95
N GLY A 183 7.75 13.52 -9.35
CA GLY A 183 8.28 13.97 -8.06
C GLY A 183 7.31 13.73 -6.89
N LEU A 184 6.30 12.88 -7.06
CA LEU A 184 5.32 12.51 -6.02
C LEU A 184 5.57 11.09 -5.47
N THR A 185 6.61 10.39 -5.94
CA THR A 185 6.85 8.98 -5.63
C THR A 185 8.21 8.80 -4.98
N MET A 186 8.25 7.98 -3.93
CA MET A 186 9.49 7.53 -3.29
C MET A 186 9.49 6.01 -3.10
N ASP A 187 10.58 5.38 -3.50
CA ASP A 187 10.94 4.03 -3.08
C ASP A 187 11.59 4.09 -1.70
N ILE A 188 10.99 3.39 -0.74
CA ILE A 188 11.40 3.42 0.67
C ILE A 188 12.05 2.08 1.04
N SER A 189 13.12 2.12 1.81
CA SER A 189 13.74 0.92 2.40
C SER A 189 13.94 1.03 3.90
N ALA A 190 14.27 -0.10 4.53
CA ALA A 190 14.67 -0.13 5.93
C ALA A 190 16.02 0.56 6.16
N LEU A 191 16.25 1.05 7.38
CA LEU A 191 17.56 1.55 7.82
C LEU A 191 17.93 0.87 9.16
N PRO A 192 18.97 0.01 9.20
CA PRO A 192 19.83 -0.42 8.08
C PRO A 192 19.06 -1.14 6.97
N ALA A 193 19.64 -1.16 5.76
CA ALA A 193 19.02 -1.77 4.59
C ALA A 193 18.74 -3.25 4.83
N ASP A 194 17.48 -3.64 4.62
CA ASP A 194 17.00 -5.02 4.67
C ASP A 194 15.94 -5.20 3.58
N CYS A 195 16.07 -6.27 2.80
CA CYS A 195 15.25 -6.58 1.62
C CYS A 195 14.85 -5.34 0.77
N SER A 196 15.81 -4.49 0.40
CA SER A 196 15.49 -3.26 -0.36
C SER A 196 15.10 -3.58 -1.80
N LEU A 197 14.05 -2.91 -2.31
CA LEU A 197 13.55 -3.07 -3.68
C LEU A 197 13.22 -4.53 -4.05
N ALA A 198 12.67 -5.27 -3.09
CA ALA A 198 12.24 -6.65 -3.27
C ALA A 198 10.99 -6.96 -2.44
N ALA A 199 10.24 -7.98 -2.85
CA ALA A 199 8.93 -8.31 -2.27
C ALA A 199 8.98 -8.57 -0.75
N CYS A 200 10.08 -9.13 -0.22
CA CYS A 200 10.24 -9.34 1.22
C CYS A 200 10.33 -8.04 2.04
N PHE A 201 10.46 -6.85 1.42
CA PHE A 201 10.37 -5.58 2.13
C PHE A 201 9.02 -5.46 2.84
N GLY A 202 7.95 -5.97 2.22
CA GLY A 202 6.60 -5.99 2.79
C GLY A 202 6.49 -6.79 4.10
N ASP A 203 7.44 -7.69 4.37
CA ASP A 203 7.48 -8.49 5.59
C ASP A 203 8.29 -7.84 6.72
N THR A 204 9.09 -6.82 6.41
CA THR A 204 9.85 -6.05 7.39
C THR A 204 8.92 -5.24 8.30
N PRO A 205 9.35 -4.84 9.51
CA PRO A 205 8.59 -3.90 10.35
C PRO A 205 8.23 -2.60 9.62
N GLN A 206 9.14 -2.09 8.77
CA GLN A 206 8.97 -0.89 7.97
C GLN A 206 7.87 -1.06 6.93
N GLY A 207 7.95 -2.11 6.10
CA GLY A 207 6.98 -2.38 5.04
C GLY A 207 5.57 -2.60 5.61
N LYS A 208 5.45 -3.39 6.69
CA LYS A 208 4.17 -3.61 7.40
C LYS A 208 3.60 -2.31 7.95
N TRP A 209 4.43 -1.47 8.56
CA TRP A 209 3.97 -0.20 9.09
C TRP A 209 3.54 0.76 7.98
N LEU A 210 4.28 0.84 6.87
CA LEU A 210 3.92 1.68 5.74
C LEU A 210 2.59 1.25 5.12
N ALA A 211 2.39 -0.04 4.86
CA ALA A 211 1.13 -0.56 4.33
C ALA A 211 -0.09 -0.19 5.20
N ALA A 212 0.08 -0.14 6.52
CA ALA A 212 -0.99 0.21 7.46
C ALA A 212 -1.18 1.73 7.69
N ASN A 213 -0.15 2.55 7.47
CA ASN A 213 -0.12 3.93 7.96
C ASN A 213 0.16 5.01 6.89
N ALA A 214 0.72 4.65 5.73
CA ALA A 214 1.15 5.62 4.73
C ALA A 214 0.01 6.55 4.26
N TRP A 215 -1.22 6.02 4.18
CA TRP A 215 -2.41 6.78 3.80
C TRP A 215 -2.68 7.98 4.71
N LYS A 216 -2.31 7.91 5.99
CA LYS A 216 -2.48 9.00 6.97
C LYS A 216 -1.67 10.25 6.59
N TYR A 217 -0.63 10.06 5.78
CA TYR A 217 0.27 11.11 5.29
C TYR A 217 0.01 11.44 3.82
N GLY A 218 -0.98 10.83 3.18
CA GLY A 218 -1.31 11.06 1.77
C GLY A 218 -0.58 10.16 0.79
N PHE A 219 0.03 9.06 1.26
CA PHE A 219 0.72 8.10 0.41
C PHE A 219 -0.11 6.84 0.19
N LEU A 220 -0.05 6.32 -1.04
CA LEU A 220 -0.63 5.05 -1.47
C LEU A 220 0.50 4.06 -1.75
N LEU A 221 0.34 2.81 -1.31
CA LEU A 221 1.13 1.70 -1.85
C LEU A 221 0.67 1.46 -3.29
N ARG A 222 1.49 1.86 -4.26
CA ARG A 222 1.03 2.05 -5.65
C ARG A 222 0.76 0.74 -6.39
N TYR A 223 1.55 -0.29 -6.10
CA TYR A 223 1.50 -1.59 -6.77
C TYR A 223 1.30 -2.74 -5.76
N PRO A 224 0.04 -3.01 -5.35
CA PRO A 224 -0.31 -4.15 -4.50
C PRO A 224 -0.19 -5.50 -5.24
N ALA A 225 0.12 -6.57 -4.48
CA ALA A 225 0.33 -7.91 -5.04
C ALA A 225 -0.89 -8.49 -5.76
N ASP A 226 -2.11 -8.14 -5.34
CA ASP A 226 -3.36 -8.61 -5.91
C ASP A 226 -3.86 -7.74 -7.09
N LYS A 227 -3.07 -6.74 -7.52
CA LYS A 227 -3.47 -5.73 -8.50
C LYS A 227 -2.56 -5.63 -9.73
N VAL A 228 -1.78 -6.67 -10.00
CA VAL A 228 -0.92 -6.76 -11.20
C VAL A 228 -1.74 -6.63 -12.48
N ALA A 229 -2.89 -7.31 -12.56
CA ALA A 229 -3.76 -7.25 -13.75
C ALA A 229 -4.40 -5.87 -13.99
N VAL A 230 -4.39 -4.98 -12.97
CA VAL A 230 -4.93 -3.62 -13.06
C VAL A 230 -3.82 -2.61 -13.38
N THR A 231 -2.71 -2.68 -12.63
CA THR A 231 -1.63 -1.68 -12.69
C THR A 231 -0.56 -2.00 -13.72
N GLY A 232 -0.41 -3.30 -14.06
CA GLY A 232 0.64 -3.82 -14.93
C GLY A 232 2.01 -3.99 -14.28
N TYR A 233 2.15 -3.68 -13.00
CA TYR A 233 3.42 -3.86 -12.27
C TYR A 233 3.31 -5.01 -11.28
N GLU A 234 4.43 -5.68 -11.05
CA GLU A 234 4.55 -6.65 -9.98
C GLU A 234 4.41 -6.01 -8.59
N TYR A 235 4.42 -6.84 -7.54
CA TYR A 235 4.27 -6.33 -6.17
C TYR A 235 5.49 -5.49 -5.76
N GLU A 236 5.27 -4.20 -5.51
CA GLU A 236 6.33 -3.28 -5.08
C GLU A 236 6.00 -2.68 -3.70
N PRO A 237 6.21 -3.43 -2.59
CA PRO A 237 5.94 -2.95 -1.23
C PRO A 237 6.72 -1.71 -0.82
N TRP A 238 7.73 -1.31 -1.59
CA TRP A 238 8.58 -0.15 -1.34
C TRP A 238 8.09 1.11 -2.05
N HIS A 239 7.21 1.01 -3.06
CA HIS A 239 6.87 2.11 -3.97
C HIS A 239 5.64 2.88 -3.49
N PHE A 240 5.87 4.06 -2.91
CA PHE A 240 4.80 4.89 -2.34
C PHE A 240 4.57 6.16 -3.15
N ARG A 241 3.33 6.34 -3.59
CA ARG A 241 2.85 7.45 -4.41
C ARG A 241 2.05 8.44 -3.57
N TYR A 242 2.48 9.70 -3.53
CA TYR A 242 1.74 10.79 -2.89
C TYR A 242 0.56 11.24 -3.75
N ILE A 243 -0.62 11.31 -3.12
CA ILE A 243 -1.89 11.67 -3.76
C ILE A 243 -2.72 12.66 -2.91
N GLY A 244 -2.13 13.18 -1.83
CA GLY A 244 -2.83 14.02 -0.87
C GLY A 244 -3.61 13.22 0.18
N ARG A 245 -3.80 13.82 1.37
CA ARG A 245 -4.40 13.14 2.53
C ARG A 245 -5.86 12.79 2.31
N ASP A 246 -6.61 13.66 1.64
CA ASP A 246 -8.05 13.45 1.45
C ASP A 246 -8.35 12.29 0.52
N LEU A 247 -7.64 12.21 -0.61
CA LEU A 247 -7.77 11.08 -1.54
C LEU A 247 -7.26 9.77 -0.90
N ALA A 248 -6.08 9.79 -0.27
CA ALA A 248 -5.55 8.60 0.39
C ALA A 248 -6.47 8.08 1.49
N LYS A 249 -7.07 8.97 2.29
CA LYS A 249 -8.09 8.63 3.29
C LYS A 249 -9.33 8.04 2.62
N ARG A 250 -9.84 8.64 1.55
CA ARG A 250 -11.02 8.12 0.83
C ARG A 250 -10.77 6.72 0.26
N MET A 251 -9.62 6.52 -0.37
CA MET A 251 -9.19 5.20 -0.88
C MET A 251 -9.10 4.16 0.24
N HIS A 252 -8.49 4.54 1.38
CA HIS A 252 -8.41 3.68 2.55
C HIS A 252 -9.79 3.30 3.11
N GLU A 253 -10.71 4.26 3.26
CA GLU A 253 -12.07 4.03 3.78
C GLU A 253 -12.94 3.20 2.85
N THR A 254 -12.71 3.27 1.54
CA THR A 254 -13.46 2.51 0.53
C THR A 254 -12.83 1.14 0.22
N GLY A 255 -11.60 0.90 0.66
CA GLY A 255 -10.85 -0.32 0.33
C GLY A 255 -10.37 -0.40 -1.12
N ILE A 256 -10.46 0.70 -1.89
CA ILE A 256 -9.95 0.76 -3.26
C ILE A 256 -8.46 1.05 -3.21
N THR A 257 -7.64 0.15 -3.76
CA THR A 257 -6.18 0.18 -3.59
C THR A 257 -5.40 0.62 -4.83
N THR A 258 -6.06 0.94 -5.94
CA THR A 258 -5.42 1.44 -7.15
C THR A 258 -6.05 2.75 -7.62
N LEU A 259 -5.23 3.62 -8.23
CA LEU A 259 -5.71 4.86 -8.83
C LEU A 259 -6.61 4.57 -10.03
N GLU A 260 -6.28 3.53 -10.79
CA GLU A 260 -7.06 3.06 -11.93
C GLU A 260 -8.51 2.75 -11.52
N GLU A 261 -8.71 1.88 -10.54
CA GLU A 261 -10.05 1.51 -10.07
C GLU A 261 -10.76 2.71 -9.42
N PHE A 262 -10.04 3.53 -8.64
CA PHE A 262 -10.64 4.67 -7.95
C PHE A 262 -11.23 5.70 -8.93
N PHE A 263 -10.49 6.02 -10.00
CA PHE A 263 -10.91 6.98 -11.02
C PHE A 263 -11.71 6.34 -12.17
N GLY A 264 -11.94 5.02 -12.14
CA GLY A 264 -12.68 4.32 -13.20
C GLY A 264 -11.94 4.27 -14.54
N LEU A 265 -10.61 4.27 -14.49
CA LEU A 265 -9.76 4.11 -15.67
C LEU A 265 -9.66 2.63 -16.08
N PRO A 266 -9.43 2.34 -17.37
CA PRO A 266 -9.09 0.99 -17.81
C PRO A 266 -7.84 0.48 -17.09
N ALA A 267 -7.76 -0.83 -16.92
CA ALA A 267 -6.53 -1.49 -16.52
C ALA A 267 -5.41 -1.20 -17.53
N ALA A 268 -4.17 -1.14 -17.04
CA ALA A 268 -2.97 -0.87 -17.83
C ALA A 268 -1.93 -2.01 -17.69
N PRO A 269 -2.29 -3.27 -18.00
CA PRO A 269 -1.38 -4.40 -17.83
C PRO A 269 -0.14 -4.30 -18.73
N ASP A 270 -0.33 -3.74 -19.94
CA ASP A 270 0.67 -3.69 -21.00
C ASP A 270 0.82 -2.29 -21.60
N TYR A 271 1.86 -2.08 -22.40
CA TYR A 271 2.03 -0.89 -23.23
C TYR A 271 1.27 -1.04 -24.57
N PRO A 272 0.81 0.07 -25.18
CA PRO A 272 0.24 0.07 -26.54
C PRO A 272 1.20 -0.45 -27.62
#